data_AF-A0A8T9CEN4-F1
#
_entry.id   AF-A0A8T9CEN4-F1
#
_cell.length_a   1.000
_cell.length_b   1.000
_cell.length_c   1.000
_cell.angle_alpha   90.00
_cell.angle_beta   90.00
_cell.angle_gamma   90.00
#
_symmetry.space_group_name_H-M   'P 1'
#
loop_
_entity.id
_entity.type
_entity.pdbx_description
1 polymer ?
#
loop_
_entity_poly.entity_id
_entity_poly.type
_entity_poly.pdbx_seq_one_letter_code
_entity_poly.pdbx_strand_id
1 'polypeptide(L)'
;MGSALKAAAVAAITLSSNQLSVFQIDSSNALRHKSLSGSSWSSGWDNLGGRFSSPPAVTSWGSNNMHCMGVGTDKGAWGKN
;
A
#
# COMPACT_ATOMS: atom_id res chain seq x y z
N MET A 1 12.90 19.88 2.15
CA MET A 1 13.35 19.23 3.39
C MET A 1 12.55 17.95 3.54
N GLY A 2 13.16 16.82 3.18
CA GLY A 2 12.50 15.51 3.06
C GLY A 2 12.12 14.95 4.43
N SER A 3 10.84 14.68 4.62
CA SER A 3 10.33 13.95 5.79
C SER A 3 10.84 12.51 5.73
N ALA A 4 11.58 12.12 6.77
CA ALA A 4 12.22 10.83 6.89
C ALA A 4 11.19 9.69 6.84
N LEU A 5 11.39 8.77 5.89
CA LEU A 5 10.64 7.53 5.74
C LEU A 5 10.99 6.59 6.90
N LYS A 6 10.06 6.41 7.83
CA LYS A 6 10.21 5.40 8.89
C LYS A 6 9.75 4.07 8.32
N ALA A 7 10.69 3.32 7.74
CA ALA A 7 10.51 1.96 7.22
C ALA A 7 9.38 1.80 6.19
N ALA A 8 9.64 2.20 4.94
CA ALA A 8 8.74 1.89 3.84
C ALA A 8 8.86 0.40 3.50
N ALA A 9 8.07 -0.43 4.18
CA ALA A 9 7.70 -1.71 3.61
C ALA A 9 6.85 -1.44 2.37
N VAL A 10 7.51 -1.50 1.22
CA VAL A 10 6.88 -1.29 -0.08
C VAL A 10 6.48 -2.64 -0.63
N ALA A 11 5.17 -2.85 -0.76
CA ALA A 11 4.64 -3.92 -1.59
C ALA A 11 4.14 -3.31 -2.91
N ALA A 12 4.56 -3.91 -4.03
CA ALA A 12 4.17 -3.48 -5.36
C ALA A 12 3.56 -4.63 -6.14
N ILE A 13 2.45 -4.37 -6.84
CA ILE A 13 1.81 -5.33 -7.75
C ILE A 13 1.49 -4.65 -9.08
N THR A 14 1.54 -5.43 -10.16
CA THR A 14 1.15 -5.00 -11.50
C THR A 14 -0.29 -5.43 -11.77
N LEU A 15 -1.16 -4.46 -12.07
CA LEU A 15 -2.60 -4.68 -12.30
C LEU A 15 -2.93 -4.87 -13.77
N SER A 16 -2.10 -4.30 -14.65
CA SER A 16 -2.15 -4.49 -16.09
C SER A 16 -0.79 -4.12 -16.66
N SER A 17 -0.56 -4.34 -17.96
CA SER A 17 0.71 -4.06 -18.65
C SER A 17 1.24 -2.63 -18.44
N ASN A 18 0.43 -1.71 -17.93
CA ASN A 18 0.82 -0.31 -17.69
C ASN A 18 0.33 0.24 -16.35
N GLN A 19 -0.01 -0.61 -15.37
CA GLN A 19 -0.39 -0.16 -14.03
C GLN A 19 0.40 -0.86 -12.95
N LEU A 20 0.96 -0.06 -12.04
CA LEU A 20 1.63 -0.52 -10.84
C LEU A 20 0.98 0.13 -9.62
N SER A 21 0.74 -0.64 -8.57
CA SER A 21 0.24 -0.13 -7.29
C SER A 21 1.28 -0.30 -6.20
N VAL A 22 1.56 0.77 -5.47
CA VAL A 22 2.49 0.81 -4.34
C VAL A 22 1.73 1.06 -3.05
N PHE A 23 2.07 0.30 -2.02
CA PHE A 23 1.53 0.46 -0.67
C PHE A 23 2.65 0.81 0.32
N GLN A 24 2.35 1.66 1.28
CA GLN A 24 3.26 2.01 2.37
C GLN A 24 2.49 2.22 3.67
N ILE A 25 3.20 2.19 4.79
CA ILE A 25 2.69 2.60 6.10
C ILE A 25 3.32 3.95 6.45
N ASP A 26 2.50 4.92 6.85
CA ASP A 26 2.99 6.23 7.27
C ASP A 26 3.32 6.29 8.78
N SER A 27 3.80 7.45 9.25
CA SER A 27 4.15 7.63 10.67
C SER A 27 2.96 7.55 11.63
N SER A 28 1.73 7.54 11.12
CA SER A 28 0.50 7.33 11.91
C SER A 28 0.05 5.87 11.94
N ASN A 29 0.86 4.96 11.37
CA ASN A 29 0.54 3.55 11.15
C ASN A 29 -0.63 3.32 10.16
N ALA A 30 -0.97 4.34 9.35
CA ALA A 30 -2.02 4.22 8.36
C ALA A 30 -1.47 3.64 7.05
N LEU A 31 -2.26 2.79 6.40
CA LEU A 31 -1.94 2.28 5.07
C LEU A 31 -2.22 3.36 4.03
N ARG A 32 -1.22 3.60 3.18
CA ARG A 32 -1.27 4.55 2.09
C ARG A 32 -1.07 3.80 0.78
N HIS A 33 -1.77 4.23 -0.27
CA HIS A 33 -1.66 3.64 -1.61
C HIS A 33 -1.33 4.71 -2.65
N LYS A 34 -0.58 4.30 -3.69
CA LYS A 34 -0.28 5.13 -4.84
C LYS A 34 -0.24 4.29 -6.10
N SER A 35 -0.93 4.73 -7.15
CA SER A 35 -0.93 4.06 -8.44
C SER A 35 -0.05 4.79 -9.45
N LEU A 36 0.71 4.04 -10.22
CA LEU A 36 1.36 4.45 -11.46
C LEU A 36 0.49 3.97 -12.62
N SER A 37 0.14 4.87 -13.54
CA SER A 37 -0.56 4.54 -14.79
C SER A 37 0.25 5.08 -15.97
N GLY A 38 0.69 4.17 -16.84
CA GLY A 38 1.68 4.48 -17.87
C GLY A 38 2.98 4.96 -17.27
N SER A 39 3.30 6.23 -17.47
CA SER A 39 4.52 6.87 -16.95
C SER A 39 4.25 7.89 -15.85
N SER A 40 3.00 7.99 -15.37
CA SER A 40 2.58 9.03 -14.43
C SER A 40 2.03 8.44 -13.13
N TRP A 41 2.62 8.85 -12.02
CA TRP A 41 2.09 8.57 -10.69
C TRP A 41 0.84 9.41 -10.41
N SER A 42 -0.09 8.89 -9.61
CA SER A 42 -1.16 9.71 -9.04
C SER A 42 -0.59 10.91 -8.28
N SER A 43 -1.34 12.01 -8.24
CA SER A 43 -0.89 13.29 -7.67
C SER A 43 -0.59 13.21 -6.17
N GLY A 44 -1.13 12.22 -5.47
CA GLY A 44 -0.95 12.02 -4.04
C GLY A 44 -1.03 10.56 -3.64
N TRP A 45 -0.82 10.33 -2.34
CA TRP A 45 -1.08 9.04 -1.71
C TRP A 45 -2.51 9.01 -1.20
N ASP A 46 -3.25 7.96 -1.53
CA ASP A 46 -4.59 7.69 -1.01
C ASP A 46 -4.50 7.15 0.41
N ASN A 47 -5.38 7.64 1.29
CA ASN A 47 -5.47 7.11 2.65
C ASN A 47 -6.39 5.91 2.67
N LEU A 48 -5.84 4.71 2.84
CA LEU A 48 -6.65 3.51 3.02
C LEU A 48 -7.02 3.29 4.49
N GLY A 49 -6.40 4.03 5.41
CA GLY A 49 -6.67 3.92 6.85
C GLY A 49 -6.09 2.64 7.44
N GLY A 50 -6.68 2.17 8.54
CA GLY A 50 -6.14 1.03 9.30
C GLY A 50 -4.98 1.42 10.21
N ARG A 51 -4.52 0.45 11.01
CA ARG A 51 -3.45 0.65 11.98
C ARG A 51 -2.51 -0.54 11.96
N PHE A 52 -1.50 -0.48 11.10
CA PHE A 52 -0.59 -1.60 10.82
C PHE A 52 0.69 -1.49 11.66
N SER A 53 1.13 -2.61 12.22
CA SER A 53 2.35 -2.72 13.02
C SER A 53 3.47 -3.48 12.30
N SER A 54 3.16 -4.12 11.17
CA SER A 54 4.12 -4.83 10.30
C SER A 54 4.07 -4.30 8.87
N PRO A 55 5.15 -4.50 8.09
CA PRO A 55 5.10 -4.44 6.62
C PRO A 55 3.82 -5.06 6.04
N PRO A 56 3.10 -4.39 5.13
CA PRO A 56 1.99 -5.00 4.44
C PRO A 56 2.50 -5.96 3.36
N ALA A 57 1.85 -7.10 3.21
CA ALA A 57 1.96 -7.99 2.06
C ALA A 57 0.80 -7.72 1.11
N VAL A 58 1.05 -7.65 -0.19
CA VAL A 58 0.02 -7.34 -1.20
C VAL A 58 0.01 -8.44 -2.25
N THR A 59 -1.19 -8.90 -2.60
CA THR A 59 -1.42 -9.88 -3.66
C THR A 59 -2.53 -9.38 -4.60
N SER A 60 -2.54 -9.89 -5.83
CA SER A 60 -3.64 -9.72 -6.78
C SER A 60 -3.98 -11.05 -7.43
N TRP A 61 -5.26 -11.24 -7.72
CA TRP A 61 -5.77 -12.41 -8.44
C TRP A 61 -6.52 -12.02 -9.72
N GLY A 62 -6.43 -10.75 -10.11
CA GLY A 62 -6.94 -10.21 -11.35
C GLY A 62 -6.64 -8.73 -11.48
N SER A 63 -6.84 -8.19 -12.68
CA SER A 63 -6.44 -6.84 -13.07
C SER A 63 -7.07 -5.71 -12.25
N ASN A 64 -8.12 -6.02 -11.50
CA ASN A 64 -8.89 -5.05 -10.72
C ASN A 64 -9.14 -5.51 -9.28
N ASN A 65 -8.49 -6.60 -8.85
CA ASN A 65 -8.70 -7.17 -7.52
C ASN A 65 -7.37 -7.26 -6.79
N MET A 66 -7.23 -6.42 -5.76
CA MET A 66 -6.04 -6.31 -4.93
C MET A 66 -6.42 -6.64 -3.50
N HIS A 67 -5.56 -7.38 -2.83
CA HIS A 67 -5.70 -7.63 -1.41
C HIS A 67 -4.42 -7.21 -0.72
N CYS A 68 -4.55 -6.26 0.20
CA CYS A 68 -3.46 -5.85 1.09
C CYS A 68 -3.71 -6.46 2.47
N MET A 69 -2.75 -7.25 2.94
CA MET A 69 -2.77 -7.92 4.24
C MET A 69 -1.63 -7.40 5.10
N GLY A 70 -1.87 -7.18 6.38
CA GLY A 70 -0.81 -6.85 7.32
C GLY A 70 -1.22 -7.13 8.75
N VAL A 71 -0.26 -7.11 9.66
CA VAL A 71 -0.54 -7.28 11.09
C VAL A 71 -0.97 -5.93 11.66
N GLY A 72 -2.14 -5.89 12.28
CA GLY A 72 -2.66 -4.72 12.97
C GLY A 72 -1.93 -4.45 14.28
N THR A 73 -2.11 -3.26 14.86
CA THR A 73 -1.57 -2.95 16.20
C THR A 73 -2.18 -3.80 17.32
N ASP A 74 -3.30 -4.46 17.05
CA ASP A 74 -4.00 -5.42 17.90
C ASP A 74 -3.48 -6.87 17.73
N LYS A 75 -2.43 -7.09 16.92
CA LYS A 75 -1.92 -8.40 16.51
C LYS A 75 -2.91 -9.24 15.68
N GLY A 76 -3.99 -8.63 15.18
CA GLY A 76 -4.89 -9.26 14.20
C GLY A 76 -4.34 -9.18 12.78
N ALA A 77 -4.77 -10.07 11.89
CA ALA A 77 -4.53 -9.92 10.46
C ALA A 77 -5.62 -9.02 9.85
N TRP A 78 -5.22 -7.92 9.23
CA TRP A 78 -6.15 -6.97 8.60
C TRP A 78 -5.99 -7.02 7.08
N GLY A 79 -7.11 -7.24 6.39
CA GLY A 79 -7.20 -7.27 4.94
C GLY A 79 -8.10 -6.14 4.43
N LYS A 80 -7.67 -5.44 3.38
CA LYS A 80 -8.54 -4.51 2.63
C LYS A 80 -8.58 -4.92 1.15
N ASN A 81 -9.80 -4.92 0.62
CA ASN A 81 -10.14 -5.16 -0.80
C ASN A 81 -10.35 -3.83 -1.51
#